data_AF-I1REA2-F1
#
_entry.id   AF-I1REA2-F1
#
_cell.length_a   1.000
_cell.length_b   1.000
_cell.length_c   1.000
_cell.angle_alpha   90.00
_cell.angle_beta   90.00
_cell.angle_gamma   90.00
#
_symmetry.space_group_name_H-M   'P 1'
#
loop_
_entity.id
_entity.type
_entity.pdbx_description
1 polymer ?
#
loop_
_entity_poly.entity_id
_entity_poly.type
_entity_poly.pdbx_seq_one_letter_code
_entity_poly.pdbx_strand_id
1 'polypeptide(L)'
;MSDFAESFGEAFAAYERSSKAGSGSGSGGGGGGGRGRRGGRGRPDNRQGCWHCGSREHVLRDCPHRGDRRHRKKDIRRQAPPVPATTPSPPAPLEQLPLPPAPTQQQQQQQQQQQDDEEDRVAIEQFAAEFRRRRELQRLQQQQQQQKDEALEAEMAQVQAEFRSRREQLQQIGEERTAAMNQLVAKFQSRKNLQEQQYQRQQQQLNEEEAAAFVRLSLRYQ
;
A
#
# COMPACT_ATOMS: atom_id res chain seq x y z
N MET A 1 7.12 -2.72 47.99
CA MET A 1 6.63 -1.69 47.03
C MET A 1 6.55 -2.33 45.64
N SER A 2 5.78 -3.41 45.52
CA SER A 2 5.75 -4.27 44.33
C SER A 2 4.32 -4.49 43.80
N ASP A 3 3.35 -3.78 44.37
CA ASP A 3 1.93 -4.03 44.13
C ASP A 3 1.34 -3.17 42.99
N PHE A 4 2.17 -2.41 42.27
CA PHE A 4 1.73 -1.55 41.15
C PHE A 4 1.94 -2.18 39.77
N ALA A 5 2.80 -3.21 39.66
CA ALA A 5 3.11 -3.85 38.37
C ALA A 5 2.09 -4.91 37.95
N GLU A 6 1.35 -5.51 38.90
CA GLU A 6 0.35 -6.54 38.60
C GLU A 6 -1.00 -5.95 38.16
N SER A 7 -1.29 -4.69 38.51
CA SER A 7 -2.58 -4.04 38.23
C SER A 7 -2.81 -3.71 36.74
N PHE A 8 -1.77 -3.59 35.92
CA PHE A 8 -1.94 -3.29 34.48
C PHE A 8 -2.02 -4.56 33.61
N GLY A 9 -1.53 -5.70 34.10
CA GLY A 9 -1.60 -6.97 33.36
C GLY A 9 -2.98 -7.63 33.41
N GLU A 10 -3.70 -7.48 34.52
CA GLU A 10 -4.98 -8.18 34.74
C GLU A 10 -6.15 -7.54 33.98
N ALA A 11 -6.09 -6.22 33.74
CA ALA A 11 -7.09 -5.48 32.98
C ALA A 11 -7.12 -5.86 31.48
N PHE A 12 -5.99 -6.28 30.91
CA PHE A 12 -5.93 -6.71 29.49
C PHE A 12 -6.41 -8.16 29.31
N ALA A 13 -6.16 -9.03 30.28
CA ALA A 13 -6.62 -10.43 30.24
C ALA A 13 -8.16 -10.56 30.40
N ALA A 14 -8.80 -9.63 31.12
CA ALA A 14 -10.25 -9.60 31.27
C ALA A 14 -10.99 -9.14 30.00
N TYR A 15 -10.38 -8.30 29.16
CA TYR A 15 -10.98 -7.82 27.91
C TYR A 15 -10.96 -8.89 26.80
N GLU A 16 -9.94 -9.75 26.74
CA GLU A 16 -9.90 -10.85 25.77
C GLU A 16 -10.87 -11.99 26.10
N ARG A 17 -11.28 -12.17 27.35
CA ARG A 17 -12.24 -13.22 27.75
C ARG A 17 -13.71 -12.82 27.62
N SER A 18 -14.04 -11.54 27.50
CA SER A 18 -15.45 -11.08 27.47
C SER A 18 -16.08 -10.99 26.06
N SER A 19 -15.28 -11.10 24.99
CA SER A 19 -15.80 -10.94 23.62
C SER A 19 -16.29 -12.23 22.95
N LYS A 20 -16.34 -13.35 23.69
CA LYS A 20 -16.69 -14.69 23.15
C LYS A 20 -17.93 -15.32 23.77
N ALA A 21 -18.89 -14.50 24.21
CA ALA A 21 -20.20 -14.98 24.67
C ALA A 21 -21.33 -14.09 24.14
N GLY A 22 -21.55 -14.16 22.82
CA GLY A 22 -22.78 -13.69 22.21
C GLY A 22 -23.85 -14.77 22.26
N SER A 23 -24.64 -14.78 23.34
CA SER A 23 -25.90 -15.51 23.46
C SER A 23 -26.87 -15.08 22.36
N GLY A 24 -27.34 -16.04 21.56
CA GLY A 24 -28.39 -15.85 20.56
C GLY A 24 -29.25 -17.10 20.45
N SER A 25 -30.36 -17.09 21.18
CA SER A 25 -31.43 -18.10 21.20
C SER A 25 -32.10 -18.29 19.82
N GLY A 26 -32.75 -19.45 19.65
CA GLY A 26 -33.42 -19.96 18.44
C GLY A 26 -34.27 -18.96 17.63
N SER A 27 -34.72 -19.28 16.42
CA SER A 27 -35.50 -20.46 16.07
C SER A 27 -35.72 -20.49 14.54
N GLY A 28 -35.85 -21.68 13.95
CA GLY A 28 -36.71 -21.87 12.77
C GLY A 28 -36.02 -22.15 11.43
N GLY A 29 -36.38 -23.30 10.86
CA GLY A 29 -36.86 -23.32 9.47
C GLY A 29 -35.95 -23.96 8.42
N GLY A 30 -36.10 -25.27 8.23
CA GLY A 30 -36.52 -25.81 6.93
C GLY A 30 -35.50 -25.90 5.79
N GLY A 31 -35.12 -27.15 5.49
CA GLY A 31 -35.32 -27.74 4.15
C GLY A 31 -34.35 -27.35 3.02
N GLY A 32 -33.77 -28.38 2.39
CA GLY A 32 -33.22 -28.25 1.04
C GLY A 32 -32.01 -29.14 0.79
N GLY A 33 -32.27 -30.36 0.31
CA GLY A 33 -31.25 -31.27 -0.17
C GLY A 33 -30.45 -30.70 -1.35
N GLY A 34 -29.23 -31.19 -1.52
CA GLY A 34 -28.39 -30.79 -2.65
C GLY A 34 -27.04 -31.46 -2.64
N ARG A 35 -26.98 -32.62 -3.29
CA ARG A 35 -25.75 -33.34 -3.65
C ARG A 35 -24.79 -32.40 -4.40
N GLY A 36 -23.51 -32.39 -4.05
CA GLY A 36 -22.52 -31.62 -4.81
C GLY A 36 -21.14 -31.60 -4.20
N ARG A 37 -20.42 -32.73 -4.28
CA ARG A 37 -18.96 -32.76 -4.10
C ARG A 37 -18.29 -31.83 -5.12
N ARG A 38 -17.56 -30.82 -4.65
CA ARG A 38 -16.32 -30.34 -5.28
C ARG A 38 -15.51 -29.56 -4.26
N GLY A 39 -14.45 -30.20 -3.76
CA GLY A 39 -13.36 -29.49 -3.12
C GLY A 39 -12.82 -28.42 -4.06
N GLY A 40 -12.46 -27.27 -3.51
CA GLY A 40 -12.02 -26.16 -4.33
C GLY A 40 -11.70 -24.92 -3.52
N ARG A 41 -10.54 -24.96 -2.85
CA ARG A 41 -9.73 -23.80 -2.43
C ARG A 41 -10.45 -22.80 -1.52
N GLY A 42 -10.18 -22.92 -0.22
CA GLY A 42 -10.24 -21.77 0.68
C GLY A 42 -9.38 -20.65 0.08
N ARG A 43 -10.06 -19.68 -0.53
CA ARG A 43 -9.46 -18.43 -0.99
C ARG A 43 -9.31 -17.58 0.28
N PRO A 44 -8.14 -17.00 0.57
CA PRO A 44 -7.97 -16.19 1.76
C PRO A 44 -8.91 -14.98 1.69
N ASP A 45 -9.90 -14.96 2.58
CA ASP A 45 -10.85 -13.86 2.82
C ASP A 45 -10.15 -12.67 3.52
N ASN A 46 -8.97 -12.27 3.03
CA ASN A 46 -8.23 -11.09 3.50
C ASN A 46 -8.36 -9.91 2.52
N ARG A 47 -9.48 -9.81 1.78
CA ARG A 47 -9.87 -8.56 1.13
C ARG A 47 -10.86 -7.89 2.08
N GLN A 48 -10.34 -6.97 2.89
CA GLN A 48 -11.00 -6.17 3.94
C GLN A 48 -12.09 -5.25 3.36
N GLY A 49 -13.07 -5.81 2.64
CA GLY A 49 -14.12 -5.05 2.02
C GLY A 49 -15.06 -5.86 1.13
N CYS A 50 -16.25 -5.31 0.99
CA CYS A 50 -17.33 -5.80 0.18
C CYS A 50 -16.97 -5.71 -1.30
N TRP A 51 -16.82 -6.86 -1.94
CA TRP A 51 -16.69 -6.93 -3.41
C TRP A 51 -17.94 -6.50 -4.19
N HIS A 52 -19.09 -6.37 -3.52
CA HIS A 52 -20.33 -6.02 -4.21
C HIS A 52 -20.42 -4.52 -4.49
N CYS A 53 -20.00 -3.67 -3.54
CA CYS A 53 -20.04 -2.21 -3.65
C CYS A 53 -18.66 -1.55 -3.54
N GLY A 54 -17.60 -2.29 -3.18
CA GLY A 54 -16.25 -1.78 -3.01
C GLY A 54 -15.95 -1.18 -1.63
N SER A 55 -16.94 -1.08 -0.73
CA SER A 55 -16.75 -0.54 0.62
C SER A 55 -15.86 -1.45 1.47
N ARG A 56 -15.02 -0.86 2.33
CA ARG A 56 -14.20 -1.58 3.32
C ARG A 56 -14.92 -1.82 4.65
N GLU A 57 -16.08 -1.20 4.85
CA GLU A 57 -16.79 -1.17 6.13
C GLU A 57 -17.54 -2.47 6.44
N HIS A 58 -17.92 -3.22 5.41
CA HIS A 58 -18.66 -4.47 5.55
C HIS A 58 -18.12 -5.52 4.61
N VAL A 59 -18.36 -6.79 4.93
CA VAL A 59 -18.04 -7.92 4.06
C VAL A 59 -19.18 -8.20 3.08
N LEU A 60 -18.92 -8.99 2.04
CA LEU A 60 -19.88 -9.31 0.98
C LEU A 60 -21.23 -9.88 1.48
N ARG A 61 -21.25 -10.51 2.66
CA ARG A 61 -22.49 -11.04 3.26
C ARG A 61 -23.39 -9.94 3.80
N ASP A 62 -22.81 -8.85 4.30
CA ASP A 62 -23.52 -7.76 5.00
C ASP A 62 -23.69 -6.52 4.11
N CYS A 63 -23.62 -6.71 2.79
CA CYS A 63 -23.80 -5.61 1.86
C CYS A 63 -25.27 -5.16 1.83
N PRO A 64 -25.58 -3.88 2.11
CA PRO A 64 -26.95 -3.38 2.03
C PRO A 64 -27.52 -3.48 0.60
N HIS A 65 -26.67 -3.55 -0.41
CA HIS A 65 -27.04 -3.63 -1.83
C HIS A 65 -27.15 -5.06 -2.40
N ARG A 66 -27.17 -6.09 -1.54
CA ARG A 66 -27.10 -7.50 -1.98
C ARG A 66 -28.31 -7.94 -2.84
N GLY A 67 -29.42 -7.20 -2.78
CA GLY A 67 -30.63 -7.43 -3.59
C GLY A 67 -30.63 -6.74 -4.97
N ASP A 68 -29.89 -5.65 -5.14
CA ASP A 68 -30.11 -4.69 -6.24
C ASP A 68 -29.66 -5.21 -7.62
N ARG A 69 -28.68 -6.12 -7.67
CA ARG A 69 -28.21 -6.71 -8.94
C ARG A 69 -29.28 -7.50 -9.67
N ARG A 70 -30.22 -8.14 -8.95
CA ARG A 70 -31.31 -8.89 -9.58
C ARG A 70 -32.32 -7.97 -10.26
N HIS A 71 -32.56 -6.78 -9.72
CA HIS A 71 -33.47 -5.81 -10.31
C HIS A 71 -32.82 -5.10 -11.50
N ARG A 72 -31.58 -4.60 -11.35
CA ARG A 72 -30.88 -3.87 -12.42
C ARG A 72 -30.69 -4.68 -13.71
N LYS A 73 -30.40 -5.99 -13.61
CA LYS A 73 -30.27 -6.87 -14.79
C LYS A 73 -31.61 -7.15 -15.48
N LYS A 74 -32.72 -7.10 -14.73
CA LYS A 74 -34.09 -7.21 -15.27
C LYS A 74 -34.48 -5.91 -15.99
N ASP A 75 -34.09 -4.77 -15.47
CA ASP A 75 -34.41 -3.45 -16.05
C ASP A 75 -33.64 -3.18 -17.35
N ILE A 76 -32.36 -3.55 -17.41
CA ILE A 76 -31.55 -3.45 -18.65
C ILE A 76 -32.16 -4.28 -19.79
N ARG A 77 -32.72 -5.47 -19.49
CA ARG A 77 -33.42 -6.28 -20.50
C ARG A 77 -34.76 -5.69 -20.93
N ARG A 78 -35.43 -4.89 -20.09
CA ARG A 78 -36.68 -4.22 -20.43
C ARG A 78 -36.47 -2.92 -21.21
N GLN A 79 -35.28 -2.33 -21.14
CA GLN A 79 -34.91 -1.09 -21.83
C GLN A 79 -34.14 -1.31 -23.13
N ALA A 80 -33.82 -2.57 -23.52
CA ALA A 80 -33.20 -2.85 -24.79
C ALA A 80 -34.22 -2.67 -25.94
N PRO A 81 -34.04 -1.74 -26.88
CA PRO A 81 -34.90 -1.62 -28.04
C PRO A 81 -34.80 -2.88 -28.91
N PRO A 82 -35.89 -3.33 -29.55
CA PRO A 82 -35.86 -4.48 -30.45
C PRO A 82 -34.96 -4.16 -31.64
N VAL A 83 -33.88 -4.92 -31.80
CA VAL A 83 -33.02 -4.88 -32.99
C VAL A 83 -33.83 -5.34 -34.20
N PRO A 84 -33.93 -4.54 -35.29
CA PRO A 84 -34.59 -4.99 -36.51
C PRO A 84 -33.73 -6.10 -37.15
N ALA A 85 -34.36 -7.24 -37.42
CA ALA A 85 -33.77 -8.33 -38.18
C ALA A 85 -33.57 -7.86 -39.63
N THR A 86 -32.35 -7.47 -39.98
CA THR A 86 -31.97 -7.20 -41.38
C THR A 86 -31.44 -8.49 -41.97
N THR A 87 -32.31 -9.23 -42.64
CA THR A 87 -31.97 -10.33 -43.54
C THR A 87 -31.32 -9.74 -44.80
N PRO A 88 -30.09 -10.11 -45.19
CA PRO A 88 -29.60 -9.81 -46.52
C PRO A 88 -30.30 -10.72 -47.54
N SER A 89 -30.97 -10.10 -48.52
CA SER A 89 -31.58 -10.76 -49.68
C SER A 89 -30.50 -11.18 -50.69
N PRO A 90 -30.63 -12.31 -51.40
CA PRO A 90 -29.67 -12.71 -52.43
C PRO A 90 -29.79 -11.85 -53.70
N PRO A 91 -28.69 -11.53 -54.40
CA PRO A 91 -28.73 -10.75 -55.63
C PRO A 91 -29.23 -11.58 -56.83
N ALA A 92 -30.04 -10.95 -57.68
CA ALA A 92 -30.55 -11.47 -58.94
C ALA A 92 -29.50 -11.40 -60.07
N PRO A 93 -29.59 -12.24 -61.11
CA PRO A 93 -28.59 -12.31 -62.19
C PRO A 93 -28.85 -11.25 -63.26
N LEU A 94 -27.82 -10.46 -63.59
CA LEU A 94 -27.86 -9.51 -64.69
C LEU A 94 -27.03 -9.98 -65.89
N GLU A 95 -27.73 -9.92 -67.03
CA GLU A 95 -27.38 -9.82 -68.45
C GLU A 95 -25.91 -9.84 -68.92
N GLN A 96 -25.71 -10.68 -69.95
CA GLN A 96 -24.52 -10.82 -70.77
C GLN A 96 -24.30 -9.58 -71.66
N LEU A 97 -23.14 -8.94 -71.51
CA LEU A 97 -22.53 -8.11 -72.54
C LEU A 97 -21.61 -8.98 -73.45
N PRO A 98 -21.43 -8.61 -74.74
CA PRO A 98 -20.67 -9.41 -75.70
C PRO A 98 -19.17 -9.40 -75.35
N LEU A 99 -18.60 -10.61 -75.28
CA LEU A 99 -17.23 -10.85 -74.85
C LEU A 99 -16.18 -10.43 -75.92
N PRO A 100 -15.04 -9.84 -75.50
CA PRO A 100 -13.82 -9.79 -76.32
C PRO A 100 -13.27 -11.22 -76.54
N PRO A 101 -12.41 -11.45 -77.57
CA PRO A 101 -11.95 -12.79 -77.94
C PRO A 101 -11.36 -13.51 -76.72
N ALA A 102 -11.95 -14.66 -76.41
CA ALA A 102 -11.65 -15.42 -75.21
C ALA A 102 -10.16 -15.80 -75.18
N PRO A 103 -9.40 -15.40 -74.13
CA PRO A 103 -8.09 -15.98 -73.89
C PRO A 103 -8.26 -17.48 -73.70
N THR A 104 -7.31 -18.27 -74.21
CA THR A 104 -7.35 -19.73 -74.11
C THR A 104 -7.40 -20.15 -72.63
N GLN A 105 -8.16 -21.20 -72.29
CA GLN A 105 -8.32 -21.63 -70.88
C GLN A 105 -6.98 -21.90 -70.16
N GLN A 106 -5.94 -22.30 -70.90
CA GLN A 106 -4.58 -22.44 -70.36
C GLN A 106 -3.95 -21.12 -69.90
N GLN A 107 -4.23 -20.02 -70.61
CA GLN A 107 -3.69 -18.70 -70.27
C GLN A 107 -4.40 -18.08 -69.06
N GLN A 108 -5.70 -18.35 -68.91
CA GLN A 108 -6.45 -17.96 -67.70
C GLN A 108 -5.95 -18.72 -66.46
N GLN A 109 -5.73 -20.04 -66.55
CA GLN A 109 -5.20 -20.81 -65.41
C GLN A 109 -3.81 -20.34 -64.98
N GLN A 110 -2.91 -20.02 -65.93
CA GLN A 110 -1.58 -19.51 -65.58
C GLN A 110 -1.62 -18.11 -64.94
N GLN A 111 -2.49 -17.22 -65.41
CA GLN A 111 -2.64 -15.90 -64.78
C GLN A 111 -3.24 -15.99 -63.38
N GLN A 112 -4.19 -16.90 -63.17
CA GLN A 112 -4.84 -17.10 -61.88
C GLN A 112 -3.85 -17.69 -60.87
N GLN A 113 -3.06 -18.67 -61.29
CA GLN A 113 -2.03 -19.28 -60.44
C GLN A 113 -0.92 -18.29 -60.05
N GLN A 114 -0.52 -17.39 -60.96
CA GLN A 114 0.41 -16.31 -60.62
C GLN A 114 -0.18 -15.29 -59.65
N GLN A 115 -1.47 -14.98 -59.75
CA GLN A 115 -2.16 -14.09 -58.81
C GLN A 115 -2.24 -14.73 -57.42
N ASP A 116 -2.60 -16.01 -57.35
CA ASP A 116 -2.67 -16.75 -56.08
C ASP A 116 -1.28 -16.83 -55.41
N ASP A 117 -0.21 -17.10 -56.17
CA ASP A 117 1.16 -17.13 -55.67
C ASP A 117 1.63 -15.74 -55.18
N GLU A 118 1.24 -14.67 -55.86
CA GLU A 118 1.57 -13.29 -55.47
C GLU A 118 0.81 -12.89 -54.18
N GLU A 119 -0.48 -13.25 -54.08
CA GLU A 119 -1.29 -13.02 -52.88
C GLU A 119 -0.73 -13.77 -51.65
N ASP A 120 -0.33 -15.03 -51.81
CA ASP A 120 0.29 -15.81 -50.75
C ASP A 120 1.61 -15.19 -50.28
N ARG A 121 2.43 -14.67 -51.19
CA ARG A 121 3.68 -13.98 -50.84
C ARG A 121 3.42 -12.71 -50.04
N VAL A 122 2.45 -11.90 -50.46
CA VAL A 122 2.08 -10.68 -49.74
C VAL A 122 1.49 -11.03 -48.37
N ALA A 123 0.68 -12.07 -48.25
CA ALA A 123 0.12 -12.53 -46.99
C ALA A 123 1.22 -12.99 -46.00
N ILE A 124 2.21 -13.75 -46.48
CA ILE A 124 3.36 -14.17 -45.68
C ILE A 124 4.19 -12.95 -45.23
N GLU A 125 4.42 -11.98 -46.10
CA GLU A 125 5.17 -10.77 -45.75
C GLU A 125 4.42 -9.89 -44.73
N GLN A 126 3.11 -9.73 -44.88
CA GLN A 126 2.26 -9.03 -43.92
C GLN A 126 2.28 -9.71 -42.56
N PHE A 127 2.17 -11.04 -42.52
CA PHE A 127 2.27 -11.81 -41.29
C PHE A 127 3.64 -11.65 -40.63
N ALA A 128 4.73 -11.71 -41.40
CA ALA A 128 6.09 -11.47 -40.89
C ALA A 128 6.25 -10.04 -40.35
N ALA A 129 5.66 -9.04 -41.01
CA ALA A 129 5.68 -7.65 -40.57
C ALA A 129 4.85 -7.44 -39.29
N GLU A 130 3.68 -8.07 -39.17
CA GLU A 130 2.87 -8.04 -37.95
C GLU A 130 3.61 -8.70 -36.79
N PHE A 131 4.24 -9.85 -37.02
CA PHE A 131 5.03 -10.54 -36.01
C PHE A 131 6.20 -9.67 -35.50
N ARG A 132 6.91 -8.97 -36.41
CA ARG A 132 7.95 -8.00 -36.03
C ARG A 132 7.36 -6.86 -35.19
N ARG A 133 6.26 -6.24 -35.62
CA ARG A 133 5.57 -5.18 -34.85
C ARG A 133 5.15 -5.64 -33.46
N ARG A 134 4.59 -6.85 -33.36
CA ARG A 134 4.16 -7.42 -32.07
C ARG A 134 5.34 -7.64 -31.12
N ARG A 135 6.47 -8.09 -31.64
CA ARG A 135 7.71 -8.25 -30.86
C ARG A 135 8.27 -6.92 -30.38
N GLU A 136 8.22 -5.88 -31.21
CA GLU A 136 8.64 -4.53 -30.84
C GLU A 136 7.74 -3.93 -29.76
N LEU A 137 6.41 -4.06 -29.89
CA LEU A 137 5.47 -3.62 -28.87
C LEU A 137 5.70 -4.33 -27.54
N GLN A 138 5.99 -5.63 -27.56
CA GLN A 138 6.32 -6.38 -26.36
C GLN A 138 7.59 -5.85 -25.68
N ARG A 139 8.62 -5.51 -26.46
CA ARG A 139 9.86 -4.89 -25.94
C ARG A 139 9.61 -3.51 -25.34
N LEU A 140 8.84 -2.67 -26.01
CA LEU A 140 8.47 -1.34 -25.50
C LEU A 140 7.67 -1.42 -24.21
N GLN A 141 6.72 -2.36 -24.13
CA GLN A 141 5.96 -2.61 -22.90
C GLN A 141 6.89 -3.06 -21.76
N GLN A 142 7.86 -3.93 -22.04
CA GLN A 142 8.83 -4.37 -21.04
C GLN A 142 9.74 -3.22 -20.59
N GLN A 143 10.21 -2.38 -21.50
CA GLN A 143 11.00 -1.19 -21.15
C GLN A 143 10.21 -0.20 -20.30
N GLN A 144 8.94 0.06 -20.64
CA GLN A 144 8.10 0.91 -19.80
C GLN A 144 7.89 0.31 -18.41
N GLN A 145 7.76 -1.01 -18.30
CA GLN A 145 7.66 -1.66 -17.00
C GLN A 145 8.95 -1.49 -16.20
N GLN A 146 10.11 -1.70 -16.82
CA GLN A 146 11.41 -1.47 -16.18
C GLN A 146 11.58 -0.03 -15.71
N GLN A 147 11.22 0.96 -16.52
CA GLN A 147 11.28 2.37 -16.12
C GLN A 147 10.36 2.68 -14.93
N LYS A 148 9.17 2.06 -14.87
CA LYS A 148 8.27 2.22 -13.73
C LYS A 148 8.83 1.57 -12.48
N ASP A 149 9.41 0.38 -12.61
CA ASP A 149 10.00 -0.35 -11.50
C ASP A 149 11.24 0.41 -10.96
N GLU A 150 12.08 0.94 -11.85
CA GLU A 150 13.24 1.78 -11.50
C GLU A 150 12.83 3.10 -10.86
N ALA A 151 11.78 3.77 -11.36
CA ALA A 151 11.25 4.98 -10.75
C ALA A 151 10.70 4.71 -9.34
N LEU A 152 9.98 3.60 -9.15
CA LEU A 152 9.45 3.19 -7.85
C LEU A 152 10.59 2.81 -6.89
N GLU A 153 11.65 2.16 -7.37
CA GLU A 153 12.85 1.89 -6.59
C GLU A 153 13.56 3.18 -6.15
N ALA A 154 13.68 4.15 -7.05
CA ALA A 154 14.24 5.47 -6.73
C ALA A 154 13.40 6.23 -5.69
N GLU A 155 12.06 6.20 -5.80
CA GLU A 155 11.18 6.78 -4.79
C GLU A 155 11.33 6.09 -3.43
N MET A 156 11.41 4.76 -3.39
CA MET A 156 11.66 4.03 -2.14
C MET A 156 13.03 4.38 -1.55
N ALA A 157 14.07 4.51 -2.38
CA ALA A 157 15.40 4.90 -1.94
C ALA A 157 15.40 6.32 -1.34
N GLN A 158 14.66 7.25 -1.96
CA GLN A 158 14.50 8.61 -1.45
C GLN A 158 13.79 8.62 -0.09
N VAL A 159 12.70 7.87 0.06
CA VAL A 159 11.98 7.74 1.34
C VAL A 159 12.91 7.14 2.41
N GLN A 160 13.68 6.10 2.07
CA GLN A 160 14.65 5.52 3.01
C GLN A 160 15.73 6.52 3.44
N ALA A 161 16.23 7.33 2.51
CA ALA A 161 17.20 8.39 2.81
C ALA A 161 16.61 9.45 3.75
N GLU A 162 15.36 9.86 3.52
CA GLU A 162 14.64 10.79 4.41
C GLU A 162 14.47 10.21 5.81
N PHE A 163 14.08 8.94 5.94
CA PHE A 163 13.96 8.27 7.24
C PHE A 163 15.29 8.20 7.98
N ARG A 164 16.41 7.94 7.28
CA ARG A 164 17.75 7.95 7.88
C ARG A 164 18.12 9.35 8.37
N SER A 165 17.96 10.36 7.52
CA SER A 165 18.21 11.76 7.87
C SER A 165 17.39 12.20 9.09
N ARG A 166 16.08 11.88 9.11
CA ARG A 166 15.22 12.20 10.24
C ARG A 166 15.63 11.49 11.53
N ARG A 167 16.10 10.25 11.44
CA ARG A 167 16.62 9.51 12.60
C ARG A 167 17.89 10.18 13.16
N GLU A 168 18.81 10.59 12.29
CA GLU A 168 20.04 11.30 12.68
C GLU A 168 19.72 12.64 13.35
N GLN A 169 18.77 13.41 12.82
CA GLN A 169 18.30 14.66 13.44
C GLN A 169 17.75 14.42 14.85
N LEU A 170 16.94 13.39 15.05
CA LEU A 170 16.41 13.06 16.37
C LEU A 170 17.51 12.62 17.35
N GLN A 171 18.56 11.95 16.87
CA GLN A 171 19.72 11.61 17.68
C GLN A 171 20.49 12.87 18.10
N GLN A 172 20.75 13.79 17.19
CA GLN A 172 21.40 15.07 17.48
C GLN A 172 20.62 15.88 18.53
N ILE A 173 19.29 15.98 18.40
CA ILE A 173 18.44 16.65 19.40
C ILE A 173 18.57 15.97 20.78
N GLY A 174 18.66 14.63 20.81
CA GLY A 174 18.89 13.87 22.03
C GLY A 174 20.25 14.18 22.66
N GLU A 175 21.31 14.20 21.87
CA GLU A 175 22.67 14.55 22.29
C GLU A 175 22.75 15.99 22.80
N GLU A 176 22.19 16.96 22.08
CA GLU A 176 22.12 18.36 22.51
C GLU A 176 21.37 18.52 23.83
N ARG A 177 20.23 17.82 23.99
CA ARG A 177 19.46 17.85 25.24
C ARG A 177 20.25 17.27 26.41
N THR A 178 20.94 16.15 26.20
CA THR A 178 21.78 15.55 27.26
C THR A 178 22.98 16.44 27.60
N ALA A 179 23.62 17.04 26.60
CA ALA A 179 24.70 18.01 26.80
C ALA A 179 24.22 19.24 27.58
N ALA A 180 23.06 19.80 27.24
CA ALA A 180 22.46 20.92 27.95
C ALA A 180 22.14 20.57 29.42
N MET A 181 21.60 19.37 29.66
CA MET A 181 21.34 18.89 31.02
C MET A 181 22.63 18.73 31.83
N ASN A 182 23.68 18.16 31.23
CA ASN A 182 24.98 18.03 31.88
C ASN A 182 25.60 19.39 32.21
N GLN A 183 25.48 20.38 31.33
CA GLN A 183 25.92 21.75 31.61
C GLN A 183 25.16 22.39 32.78
N LEU A 184 23.85 22.16 32.88
CA LEU A 184 23.07 22.64 34.02
C LEU A 184 23.54 22.00 35.33
N VAL A 185 23.73 20.68 35.34
CA VAL A 185 24.25 19.95 36.51
C VAL A 185 25.62 20.50 36.92
N ALA A 186 26.53 20.70 35.97
CA ALA A 186 27.85 21.28 36.25
C ALA A 186 27.75 22.69 36.84
N LYS A 187 26.85 23.54 36.35
CA LYS A 187 26.60 24.87 36.91
C LYS A 187 26.07 24.81 38.35
N PHE A 188 25.16 23.88 38.64
CA PHE A 188 24.64 23.68 40.00
C PHE A 188 25.74 23.23 40.96
N GLN A 189 26.57 22.26 40.55
CA GLN A 189 27.70 21.80 41.34
C GLN A 189 28.72 22.92 41.59
N SER A 190 29.04 23.71 40.56
CA SER A 190 29.94 24.86 40.70
C SER A 190 29.41 25.89 41.70
N ARG A 191 28.10 26.22 41.65
CA ARG A 191 27.47 27.12 42.63
C ARG A 191 27.52 26.56 44.05
N LYS A 192 27.24 25.26 44.22
CA LYS A 192 27.32 24.59 45.51
C LYS A 192 28.75 24.66 46.08
N ASN A 193 29.75 24.33 45.28
CA ASN A 193 31.16 24.39 45.70
C ASN A 193 31.58 25.81 46.06
N LEU A 194 31.13 26.82 45.30
CA LEU A 194 31.40 28.22 45.61
C LEU A 194 30.77 28.63 46.95
N GLN A 195 29.53 28.21 47.21
CA GLN A 195 28.86 28.47 48.49
C GLN A 195 29.60 27.81 49.66
N GLU A 196 30.02 26.56 49.50
CA GLU A 196 30.83 25.84 50.51
C GLU A 196 32.17 26.55 50.76
N GLN A 197 32.84 27.01 49.69
CA GLN A 197 34.08 27.77 49.83
C GLN A 197 33.87 29.11 50.56
N GLN A 198 32.78 29.83 50.26
CA GLN A 198 32.43 31.06 50.97
C GLN A 198 32.18 30.81 52.45
N TYR A 199 31.46 29.74 52.78
CA TYR A 199 31.21 29.34 54.16
C TYR A 199 32.51 28.99 54.91
N GLN A 200 33.41 28.22 54.29
CA GLN A 200 34.71 27.89 54.87
C GLN A 200 35.57 29.14 55.13
N ARG A 201 35.56 30.12 54.22
CA ARG A 201 36.27 31.40 54.42
C ARG A 201 35.69 32.19 55.59
N GLN A 202 34.36 32.24 55.73
CA GLN A 202 33.74 32.91 56.87
C GLN A 202 34.14 32.25 58.20
N GLN A 203 34.17 30.92 58.26
CA GLN A 203 34.64 30.18 59.44
C GLN A 203 36.11 30.47 59.76
N GLN A 204 36.98 30.54 58.74
CA GLN A 204 38.38 30.93 58.94
C GLN A 204 38.52 32.34 59.48
N GLN A 205 37.77 33.31 58.95
CA GLN A 205 37.76 34.68 59.45
C GLN A 205 37.32 34.78 60.90
N LEU A 206 36.26 34.07 61.29
CA LEU A 206 35.80 34.02 62.68
C LEU A 206 36.88 33.42 63.59
N ASN A 207 37.50 32.31 63.19
CA ASN A 207 38.58 31.70 63.95
C ASN A 207 39.81 32.62 64.09
N GLU A 208 40.17 33.36 63.03
CA GLU A 208 41.24 34.36 63.06
C GLU A 208 40.91 35.54 63.98
N GLU A 209 39.67 36.03 63.95
CA GLU A 209 39.18 37.09 64.83
C GLU A 209 39.17 36.66 66.30
N GLU A 210 38.72 35.44 66.59
CA GLU A 210 38.75 34.84 67.92
C GLU A 210 40.19 34.69 68.44
N ALA A 211 41.10 34.18 67.61
CA ALA A 211 42.52 34.07 67.94
C ALA A 211 43.14 35.45 68.20
N ALA A 212 42.86 36.44 67.35
CA ALA A 212 43.34 37.80 67.52
C ALA A 212 42.74 38.47 68.75
N ALA A 213 41.48 38.20 69.09
CA ALA A 213 40.86 38.66 70.33
C ALA A 213 41.53 38.03 71.56
N PHE A 214 41.83 36.74 71.52
CA PHE A 214 42.55 36.04 72.58
C PHE A 214 43.95 36.63 72.80
N VAL A 215 44.71 36.89 71.73
CA VAL A 215 46.02 37.55 71.81
C VAL A 215 45.90 38.98 72.39
N ARG A 216 44.89 39.75 71.98
CA ARG A 216 44.65 41.09 72.54
C ARG A 216 44.30 41.05 74.03
N LEU A 217 43.52 40.06 74.45
CA LEU A 217 43.19 39.85 75.86
C LEU A 217 44.43 39.44 76.66
N SER A 218 45.23 38.49 76.17
CA SER A 218 46.43 38.03 76.89
C SER A 218 47.46 39.14 77.09
N LEU A 219 47.65 40.02 76.10
CA LEU A 219 48.53 41.19 76.21
C LEU A 219 48.03 42.22 77.24
N ARG A 220 46.74 42.27 77.56
CA ARG A 220 46.18 43.20 78.57
C ARG A 220 46.44 42.72 80.01
N TYR A 221 46.71 41.43 80.21
CA TYR A 221 46.89 40.82 81.54
C TYR A 221 48.36 40.50 81.87
N GLN A 222 49.33 40.96 81.08
CA GLN A 222 50.76 40.94 81.39
C GLN A 222 51.20 42.29 81.98
#